data_AF-I4Z4R9-F1
#
_entry.id   AF-I4Z4R9-F1
#
_cell.length_a   1.000
_cell.length_b   1.000
_cell.length_c   1.000
_cell.angle_alpha   90.00
_cell.angle_beta   90.00
_cell.angle_gamma   90.00
#
_symmetry.space_group_name_H-M   'P 1'
#
loop_
_entity.id
_entity.type
_entity.pdbx_description
1 polymer ?
#
loop_
_entity_poly.entity_id
_entity_poly.type
_entity_poly.pdbx_seq_one_letter_code
_entity_poly.pdbx_strand_id
1 'polypeptide(L)' 'MTIAMVDKQKELEDLAKADQDIADGERRVADQIILIEQMIRQGRDTALAEEFLRSLEQTLEQWHVHRRLILDALDRG' A
#
# COMPACT_ATOMS: atom_id res chain seq x y z
N MET A 1 -10.93 19.15 26.19
CA MET A 1 -10.51 18.20 25.14
C MET A 1 -9.62 17.18 25.81
N THR A 2 -10.07 15.93 25.91
CA THR A 2 -9.44 14.89 26.76
C THR A 2 -8.47 14.07 25.93
N ILE A 3 -7.37 13.59 26.54
CA ILE A 3 -6.28 12.84 25.90
C ILE A 3 -6.79 11.68 25.01
N ALA A 4 -7.79 10.92 25.47
CA ALA A 4 -8.39 9.82 24.70
C ALA A 4 -9.09 10.24 23.39
N MET A 5 -9.60 11.47 23.28
CA MET A 5 -10.19 11.97 22.01
C MET A 5 -9.11 12.37 21.01
N VAL A 6 -7.92 12.75 21.47
CA VAL A 6 -6.77 13.11 20.61
C VAL A 6 -6.19 11.85 19.97
N ASP A 7 -6.09 10.76 20.74
CA ASP A 7 -5.62 9.47 20.24
C ASP A 7 -6.53 8.95 19.12
N LYS A 8 -7.85 9.01 19.30
CA LYS A 8 -8.82 8.58 18.28
C LYS A 8 -8.78 9.40 16.98
N GLN A 9 -8.61 10.72 17.07
CA GLN A 9 -8.50 11.58 15.90
C GLN A 9 -7.23 11.28 15.10
N LYS A 10 -6.11 11.04 15.79
CA LYS A 10 -4.86 10.66 15.15
C LYS A 10 -4.97 9.33 14.41
N GLU A 11 -5.57 8.31 15.03
CA GLU A 11 -5.76 7.01 14.37
C GLU A 11 -6.65 7.12 13.10
N LEU A 12 -7.63 8.04 13.07
CA LEU A 12 -8.41 8.32 11.86
C LEU A 12 -7.58 9.00 10.75
N GLU A 13 -6.68 9.91 11.12
CA GLU A 13 -5.75 10.55 10.17
C GLU A 13 -4.74 9.54 9.61
N ASP A 14 -4.18 8.70 10.47
CA ASP A 14 -3.27 7.63 10.09
C ASP A 14 -3.99 6.60 9.19
N LEU A 15 -5.28 6.28 9.47
CA LEU A 15 -6.10 5.42 8.61
C LEU A 15 -6.32 6.04 7.23
N ALA A 16 -6.68 7.33 7.16
CA ALA A 16 -6.91 8.01 5.88
C ALA A 16 -5.63 8.05 5.02
N LYS A 17 -4.48 8.25 5.67
CA LYS A 17 -3.18 8.17 5.00
C LYS A 17 -2.87 6.76 4.51
N ALA A 18 -3.10 5.74 5.34
CA ALA A 18 -2.88 4.34 4.95
C ALA A 18 -3.76 3.95 3.76
N ASP A 19 -5.02 4.39 3.73
CA ASP A 19 -5.94 4.19 2.59
C ASP A 19 -5.40 4.85 1.31
N GLN A 20 -4.87 6.06 1.40
CA GLN A 20 -4.27 6.75 0.25
C GLN A 20 -3.00 6.04 -0.24
N ASP A 21 -2.09 5.68 0.66
CA ASP A 21 -0.83 5.00 0.32
C ASP A 21 -1.11 3.64 -0.35
N ILE A 22 -2.11 2.89 0.13
CA ILE A 22 -2.58 1.64 -0.49
C ILE A 22 -3.08 1.90 -1.91
N ALA A 23 -3.97 2.88 -2.12
CA ALA A 23 -4.53 3.17 -3.43
C ALA A 23 -3.44 3.58 -4.44
N ASP A 24 -2.46 4.37 -4.00
CA ASP A 24 -1.30 4.73 -4.82
C ASP A 24 -0.39 3.53 -5.10
N GLY A 25 -0.22 2.63 -4.13
CA GLY A 25 0.51 1.37 -4.28
C GLY A 25 -0.12 0.42 -5.28
N GLU A 26 -1.43 0.20 -5.17
CA GLU A 26 -2.21 -0.62 -6.11
C GLU A 26 -2.10 -0.10 -7.54
N ARG A 27 -2.15 1.23 -7.72
CA ARG A 27 -1.94 1.85 -9.04
C ARG A 27 -0.55 1.56 -9.58
N ARG A 28 0.50 1.69 -8.77
CA ARG A 28 1.88 1.41 -9.19
C ARG A 28 2.09 -0.06 -9.57
N VAL A 29 1.48 -0.98 -8.82
CA VAL A 29 1.48 -2.41 -9.16
C VAL A 29 0.83 -2.64 -10.52
N ALA A 30 -0.35 -2.07 -10.76
CA ALA A 30 -1.04 -2.19 -12.04
C ALA A 30 -0.23 -1.61 -13.21
N ASP A 31 0.35 -0.42 -13.04
CA ASP A 31 1.20 0.21 -14.04
C ASP A 31 2.45 -0.64 -14.36
N GLN A 32 3.06 -1.24 -13.34
CA GLN A 32 4.23 -2.10 -13.50
C GLN A 32 3.91 -3.40 -14.24
N ILE A 33 2.73 -4.00 -13.99
CA ILE A 33 2.25 -5.17 -14.73
C ILE A 33 2.11 -4.82 -16.22
N ILE A 34 1.47 -3.69 -16.54
CA ILE A 34 1.30 -3.21 -17.93
C ILE A 34 2.66 -3.02 -18.61
N LEU A 35 3.63 -2.44 -17.90
CA LEU A 35 4.99 -2.26 -18.41
C LEU A 35 5.67 -3.60 -18.71
N ILE A 36 5.60 -4.57 -17.80
CA ILE A 36 6.17 -5.90 -18.01
C ILE A 36 5.55 -6.57 -19.23
N GLU A 37 4.22 -6.54 -19.37
CA GLU A 37 3.55 -7.10 -20.55
C GLU A 37 4.01 -6.43 -21.86
N GLN A 38 4.23 -5.12 -21.84
CA GLN A 38 4.77 -4.40 -22.99
C GLN A 38 6.20 -4.84 -23.30
N MET A 39 7.05 -5.02 -22.29
CA MET A 39 8.43 -5.49 -22.44
C MET A 39 8.48 -6.90 -23.04
N ILE A 40 7.60 -7.80 -22.57
CA ILE A 40 7.44 -9.17 -23.11
C ILE A 40 7.10 -9.10 -24.60
N ARG A 41 6.10 -8.30 -25.00
CA ARG A 41 5.72 -8.13 -26.42
C ARG A 41 6.86 -7.58 -27.28
N GLN A 42 7.78 -6.83 -26.69
CA GLN A 42 8.96 -6.28 -27.36
C GLN A 42 10.18 -7.21 -27.32
N GLY A 43 10.08 -8.39 -26.71
CA GLY A 43 11.19 -9.33 -26.55
C GLY A 43 12.33 -8.80 -25.67
N ARG A 44 12.02 -7.88 -24.75
CA ARG A 44 12.99 -7.31 -23.80
C ARG A 44 13.13 -8.21 -22.58
N ASP A 45 14.31 -8.20 -21.96
CA ASP A 45 14.52 -8.83 -20.65
C ASP A 45 13.68 -8.11 -19.57
N THR A 46 12.93 -8.88 -18.80
CA THR A 46 11.98 -8.41 -17.78
C THR A 46 12.43 -8.70 -16.35
N ALA A 47 13.56 -9.38 -16.13
CA ALA A 47 13.93 -9.89 -14.80
C ALA A 47 13.92 -8.80 -13.71
N LEU A 48 14.51 -7.64 -13.98
CA LEU A 48 14.54 -6.51 -13.04
C LEU A 48 13.16 -5.89 -12.84
N ALA A 49 12.35 -5.81 -13.90
CA ALA A 49 11.01 -5.26 -13.83
C ALA A 49 10.09 -6.14 -12.97
N GLU A 50 10.24 -7.46 -13.05
CA GLU A 50 9.52 -8.43 -12.22
C GLU A 50 10.00 -8.43 -10.77
N GLU A 51 11.30 -8.24 -10.53
CA GLU A 51 11.83 -8.07 -9.17
C GLU A 51 11.29 -6.81 -8.50
N PHE A 52 11.21 -5.72 -9.28
CA PHE A 52 10.61 -4.49 -8.80
C PHE A 52 9.11 -4.67 -8.51
N LEU A 53 8.37 -5.38 -9.36
CA LEU A 53 6.97 -5.72 -9.10
C LEU A 53 6.80 -6.47 -7.77
N ARG A 54 7.62 -7.51 -7.53
CA ARG A 54 7.59 -8.25 -6.25
C ARG A 54 7.84 -7.36 -5.04
N SER A 55 8.73 -6.38 -5.18
CA SER A 55 9.03 -5.43 -4.11
C SER A 55 7.84 -4.48 -3.82
N LEU A 56 7.14 -4.04 -4.87
CA LEU A 56 5.91 -3.26 -4.73
C LEU A 56 4.81 -4.07 -4.05
N GLU A 57 4.61 -5.32 -4.46
CA GLU A 57 3.61 -6.22 -3.86
C GLU A 57 3.89 -6.48 -2.37
N GLN A 58 5.14 -6.75 -2.00
CA GLN A 58 5.54 -6.92 -0.59
C GLN A 58 5.30 -5.65 0.22
N THR A 59 5.62 -4.48 -0.34
CA THR A 59 5.39 -3.20 0.34
C THR A 59 3.90 -2.94 0.55
N LEU A 60 3.08 -3.24 -0.47
CA LEU A 60 1.63 -3.08 -0.40
C LEU A 60 1.01 -4.01 0.65
N GLU A 61 1.49 -5.25 0.77
CA GLU A 61 1.09 -6.17 1.84
C GLU A 61 1.39 -5.58 3.23
N GLN A 62 2.56 -4.99 3.43
CA GLN A 62 2.89 -4.32 4.70
C GLN A 62 1.96 -3.13 4.99
N TRP A 63 1.55 -2.37 3.98
CA TRP A 63 0.58 -1.30 4.16
C TRP A 63 -0.82 -1.82 4.53
N HIS A 64 -1.28 -2.92 3.93
CA HIS A 64 -2.52 -3.57 4.35
C HIS A 64 -2.47 -4.07 5.79
N VAL A 65 -1.34 -4.64 6.22
CA VAL A 65 -1.11 -5.04 7.62
C VAL A 65 -1.16 -3.81 8.54
N HIS A 66 -0.47 -2.72 8.19
CA HIS A 66 -0.49 -1.49 8.98
C HIS A 66 -1.91 -0.91 9.13
N ARG A 67 -2.66 -0.84 8.02
CA ARG A 67 -4.07 -0.41 8.03
C ARG A 67 -4.92 -1.26 8.97
N ARG A 68 -4.72 -2.59 8.97
CA ARG A 68 -5.44 -3.50 9.87
C ARG A 68 -5.15 -3.18 11.34
N LEU A 69 -3.89 -2.90 11.68
CA LEU A 69 -3.51 -2.55 13.05
C LEU A 69 -4.17 -1.25 13.54
N ILE A 70 -4.30 -0.25 12.66
CA ILE A 70 -5.00 1.00 12.98
C ILE A 70 -6.49 0.75 13.23
N LEU A 71 -7.14 -0.05 12.39
CA LEU A 71 -8.54 -0.44 12.59
C LEU A 71 -8.76 -1.20 13.90
N ASP A 72 -7.87 -2.15 14.22
CA ASP A 72 -7.93 -2.89 15.47
C ASP A 72 -7.72 -1.96 16.69
N ALA A 73 -6.92 -0.89 16.57
CA ALA A 73 -6.76 0.11 17.62
C ALA A 73 -8.02 0.96 17.80
N LEU A 74 -8.66 1.37 16.70
CA LEU A 74 -9.92 2.12 16.70
C LEU A 74 -11.09 1.32 17.29
N ASP A 75 -11.13 0.00 17.08
CA ASP A 75 -12.17 -0.89 17.62
C ASP A 75 -12.02 -1.13 19.13
N ARG A 76 -10.80 -0.97 19.68
CA ARG A 76 -10.50 -1.16 21.10
C ARG A 76 -10.69 0.11 21.95
N GLY A 77 -10.88 1.29 21.31
CA GLY A 77 -10.95 2.61 21.95
C GLY A 77 -12.30 3.33 21.82
#